data_AF-A0A973Q7S0-F1
#
_entry.id   AF-A0A973Q7S0-F1
#
_cell.length_a   1.000
_cell.length_b   1.000
_cell.length_c   1.000
_cell.angle_alpha   90.00
_cell.angle_beta   90.00
_cell.angle_gamma   90.00
#
_symmetry.space_group_name_H-M   'P 1'
#
loop_
_entity.id
_entity.type
_entity.pdbx_description
1 polymer ?
#
loop_
_entity_poly.entity_id
_entity_poly.type
_entity_poly.pdbx_seq_one_letter_code
_entity_poly.pdbx_strand_id
1 'polypeptide(L)' 'DVMCTKEYDPVVVTVDGVWQGRRVSYERTFANECVKSSLGSSLFSF' A
#
# COMPACT_ATOMS: atom_id res chain seq x y z
N ASP A 1 -10.78 14.07 1.14
CA ASP A 1 -11.41 12.74 1.09
C ASP A 1 -11.35 12.25 -0.35
N VAL A 2 -10.96 11.00 -0.59
CA VAL A 2 -10.79 10.45 -1.95
C VAL A 2 -11.91 9.45 -2.21
N MET A 3 -12.67 9.67 -3.27
CA MET A 3 -13.73 8.76 -3.68
C MET A 3 -13.15 7.72 -4.65
N CYS A 4 -13.11 6.46 -4.22
CA CYS A 4 -12.70 5.34 -5.07
C CYS A 4 -13.91 4.52 -5.51
N THR A 5 -13.80 3.91 -6.69
CA THR A 5 -14.76 2.90 -7.14
C THR A 5 -14.74 1.70 -6.19
N LYS A 6 -15.84 0.94 -6.18
CA LYS A 6 -15.94 -0.33 -5.44
C LYS A 6 -15.49 -1.53 -6.28
N GLU A 7 -14.77 -1.26 -7.37
CA GLU A 7 -14.16 -2.30 -8.19
C GLU A 7 -13.10 -3.04 -7.37
N TYR A 8 -13.03 -4.35 -7.55
CA TYR A 8 -12.07 -5.21 -6.88
C TYR A 8 -11.03 -5.68 -7.90
N ASP A 9 -9.90 -4.99 -7.92
CA ASP A 9 -8.71 -5.30 -8.70
C ASP A 9 -7.50 -5.22 -7.75
N PRO A 10 -7.23 -6.31 -7.00
CA PRO A 10 -6.42 -6.22 -5.79
C PRO A 10 -4.95 -5.92 -6.09
N VAL A 11 -4.39 -4.95 -5.34
CA VAL A 11 -2.97 -4.57 -5.43
C VAL A 11 -2.27 -4.99 -4.14
N VAL A 12 -1.23 -5.82 -4.25
CA VAL A 12 -0.42 -6.26 -3.11
C VAL A 12 0.85 -5.43 -3.04
N VAL A 13 1.13 -4.90 -1.85
CA VAL A 13 2.35 -4.17 -1.56
C VAL A 13 3.16 -4.95 -0.53
N THR A 14 4.40 -5.25 -0.89
CA THR A 14 5.39 -5.91 -0.05
C THR A 14 6.52 -4.95 0.28
N VAL A 15 6.88 -4.85 1.55
CA VAL A 15 7.99 -4.04 2.06
C VAL A 15 8.94 -4.96 2.81
N ASP A 16 10.11 -5.18 2.24
CA ASP A 16 11.18 -5.95 2.85
C ASP A 16 12.41 -5.07 3.02
N GLY A 17 12.97 -5.06 4.23
CA GLY A 17 14.14 -4.23 4.51
C GLY A 17 14.56 -4.20 5.98
N VAL A 18 15.31 -3.16 6.33
CA VAL A 18 15.74 -2.91 7.70
C VAL A 18 15.31 -1.51 8.10
N TRP A 19 14.51 -1.40 9.14
CA TRP A 19 14.07 -0.14 9.73
C TRP A 19 14.62 -0.02 11.14
N GLN A 20 15.36 1.05 11.43
CA GLN A 20 15.99 1.28 12.74
C GLN A 20 16.79 0.07 13.26
N GLY A 21 17.51 -0.62 12.37
CA GLY A 21 18.33 -1.79 12.69
C GLY A 21 17.55 -3.11 12.85
N ARG A 22 16.23 -3.11 12.69
CA ARG A 22 15.38 -4.32 12.75
C ARG A 22 14.93 -4.72 11.37
N ARG A 23 14.99 -6.02 11.05
CA ARG A 23 14.40 -6.55 9.83
C ARG A 23 12.89 -6.34 9.87
N VAL A 24 12.35 -5.79 8.80
CA VAL A 24 10.92 -5.62 8.57
C VAL A 24 10.57 -6.38 7.31
N SER A 25 9.51 -7.16 7.40
CA SER A 25 8.82 -7.78 6.29
C SER A 25 7.34 -7.50 6.50
N TYR A 26 6.73 -6.75 5.59
CA TYR A 26 5.36 -6.28 5.70
C TYR A 26 4.65 -6.47 4.37
N GLU A 27 3.46 -7.05 4.42
CA GLU A 27 2.61 -7.25 3.25
C GLU A 27 1.22 -6.67 3.52
N ARG A 28 0.65 -6.00 2.52
CA ARG A 28 -0.73 -5.52 2.56
C ARG A 28 -1.38 -5.55 1.20
N THR A 29 -2.62 -6.00 1.16
CA THR A 29 -3.48 -5.97 -0.03
C THR A 29 -4.46 -4.81 0.03
N PHE A 30 -4.57 -4.07 -1.07
CA PHE A 30 -5.56 -3.02 -1.30
C PHE A 30 -6.61 -3.52 -2.29
N ALA A 31 -7.84 -3.05 -2.16
CA ALA A 31 -8.94 -3.48 -3.03
C ALA A 31 -8.77 -3.01 -4.49
N ASN A 32 -8.13 -1.85 -4.70
CA ASN A 32 -7.76 -1.31 -6.01
C ASN A 32 -6.68 -0.23 -5.87
N GLU A 33 -6.11 0.20 -7.00
CA GLU A 33 -5.04 1.22 -7.05
C GLU A 33 -5.46 2.58 -6.46
N CYS A 34 -6.73 2.97 -6.63
CA CYS A 34 -7.24 4.20 -6.03
C CYS A 34 -7.20 4.13 -4.49
N VAL A 35 -7.61 2.99 -3.91
CA VAL A 35 -7.57 2.77 -2.45
C VAL A 35 -6.13 2.70 -1.93
N LYS A 36 -5.20 2.11 -2.69
CA LYS A 36 -3.76 2.16 -2.36
C LYS A 36 -3.27 3.61 -2.32
N SER A 37 -3.59 4.39 -3.36
CA SER A 37 -3.11 5.77 -3.52
C SER A 37 -3.74 6.74 -2.51
N SER A 38 -4.99 6.51 -2.11
CA SER A 38 -5.71 7.38 -1.16
C SER A 38 -5.18 7.29 0.27
N LEU A 39 -4.49 6.20 0.62
CA LEU A 39 -3.89 6.03 1.94
C LEU A 39 -2.64 6.89 2.17
N GLY A 40 -2.25 7.73 1.20
CA GLY A 40 -1.49 8.96 1.44
C GLY A 40 -0.08 8.77 2.00
N SER A 41 0.41 7.53 2.07
CA SER A 41 1.79 7.26 2.43
C SER A 41 2.62 7.47 1.17
N SER A 42 3.45 8.52 1.15
CA SER A 42 4.48 8.70 0.12
C SER A 42 5.42 7.50 0.01
N LEU A 43 5.42 6.59 1.00
CA LEU A 43 6.10 5.29 0.89
C LEU A 43 5.58 4.44 -0.28
N PHE A 44 4.36 4.64 -0.75
CA PHE A 44 3.73 3.81 -1.79
C PHE A 44 3.42 4.59 -3.09
N SER A 45 4.00 5.77 -3.27
CA SER A 45 3.71 6.65 -4.42
C SER A 45 4.61 6.41 -5.65
N PHE A 46 5.04 5.17 -5.88
CA PHE A 46 5.88 4.76 -7.00
C PHE A 46 5.15 3.78 -7.93
#